data_AF-A0A835YDT8-F1
#
_entry.id   AF-A0A835YDT8-F1
#
_cell.length_a   1.000
_cell.length_b   1.000
_cell.length_c   1.000
_cell.angle_alpha   90.00
_cell.angle_beta   90.00
_cell.angle_gamma   90.00
#
_symmetry.space_group_name_H-M   'P 1'
#
loop_
_entity.id
_entity.type
_entity.pdbx_description
1 polymer ?
#
loop_
_entity_poly.entity_id
_entity_poly.type
_entity_poly.pdbx_seq_one_letter_code
_entity_poly.pdbx_strand_id
1 'polypeptide(L)'
;METSLDKLLYGSGTGEGATGGSLLPLYLVLHVASEVAKGLHTCFGVLLCEMLAGAVPWAGMGPVPIAVQVTMRNGRLPMPPWEAPGGCPSRWPAKMIRLIDSCWDRDPRRRPAAEEVVKALHLIKTRMQMDGILPPDGIPEAEL
;
A
#
# COMPACT_ATOMS: atom_id res chain seq x y z
N MET A 1 -10.12 -5.68 -27.73
CA MET A 1 -9.07 -6.61 -27.26
C MET A 1 -9.50 -7.03 -25.87
N GLU A 2 -10.27 -8.11 -25.74
CA GLU A 2 -10.64 -8.64 -24.42
C GLU A 2 -9.35 -9.05 -23.73
N THR A 3 -9.06 -8.44 -22.59
CA THR A 3 -7.84 -8.78 -21.87
C THR A 3 -8.01 -10.20 -21.32
N SER A 4 -6.92 -10.97 -21.19
CA SER A 4 -7.00 -12.29 -20.55
C SER A 4 -7.58 -12.22 -19.13
N LEU A 5 -7.59 -11.04 -18.51
CA LEU A 5 -8.22 -10.74 -17.23
C LEU A 5 -9.75 -10.74 -17.34
N ASP A 6 -10.33 -10.15 -18.38
CA ASP A 6 -11.79 -10.12 -18.61
C ASP A 6 -12.35 -11.54 -18.78
N LYS A 7 -11.65 -12.40 -19.53
CA LYS A 7 -12.05 -13.80 -19.71
C LYS A 7 -11.97 -14.60 -18.41
N LEU A 8 -11.02 -14.26 -17.54
CA LEU A 8 -10.89 -14.88 -16.22
C LEU A 8 -11.96 -14.38 -15.24
N LEU A 9 -12.26 -13.09 -15.25
CA LEU A 9 -13.23 -12.47 -14.34
C LEU A 9 -14.69 -12.76 -14.71
N TYR A 10 -15.00 -12.84 -16.02
CA TYR A 10 -16.38 -12.90 -16.52
C TYR A 10 -16.69 -14.17 -17.32
N GLY A 11 -15.70 -15.01 -17.62
CA GLY A 11 -15.86 -16.19 -18.48
C GLY A 11 -15.91 -15.83 -19.98
N SER A 12 -15.40 -16.71 -20.85
CA SER A 12 -15.39 -16.46 -22.30
C SER A 12 -16.79 -16.61 -22.91
N GLY A 13 -17.45 -15.49 -23.22
CA GLY A 13 -18.72 -15.49 -23.93
C GLY A 13 -18.55 -15.45 -25.45
N THR A 14 -18.39 -16.61 -26.10
CA THR A 14 -18.62 -16.72 -27.56
C THR A 14 -19.32 -18.04 -27.88
N GLY A 15 -20.63 -17.98 -28.09
CA GLY A 15 -21.44 -19.11 -28.58
C GLY A 15 -22.92 -18.91 -28.30
N GLU A 16 -23.70 -18.67 -29.35
CA GLU A 16 -25.17 -18.67 -29.29
C GLU A 16 -25.67 -20.05 -28.82
N GLY A 17 -26.43 -20.09 -27.74
CA GLY A 17 -27.12 -21.29 -27.25
C GLY A 17 -26.70 -21.76 -25.86
N ALA A 18 -27.41 -21.23 -24.85
CA ALA A 18 -27.61 -21.77 -23.51
C ALA A 18 -26.42 -21.86 -22.51
N THR A 19 -26.71 -21.30 -21.33
CA THR A 19 -26.08 -21.43 -19.99
C THR A 19 -24.95 -20.46 -19.65
N GLY A 20 -25.15 -19.76 -18.52
CA GLY A 20 -24.48 -18.53 -18.11
C GLY A 20 -22.96 -18.61 -18.00
N GLY A 21 -22.34 -17.43 -18.09
CA GLY A 21 -20.91 -17.25 -17.85
C GLY A 21 -20.49 -18.02 -16.60
N SER A 22 -19.56 -18.96 -16.76
CA SER A 22 -19.04 -19.77 -15.66
C SER A 22 -18.41 -18.82 -14.65
N LEU A 23 -19.15 -18.52 -13.58
CA LEU A 23 -18.64 -17.77 -12.44
C LEU A 23 -17.35 -18.44 -11.96
N LEU A 24 -16.39 -17.62 -11.56
CA LEU A 24 -15.19 -18.14 -10.93
C LEU A 24 -15.59 -19.03 -9.74
N PRO A 25 -15.02 -20.24 -9.63
CA PRO A 25 -15.26 -21.08 -8.47
C PRO A 25 -14.94 -20.34 -7.18
N LEU A 26 -15.77 -20.53 -6.14
CA LEU A 26 -15.64 -19.80 -4.87
C LEU A 26 -14.23 -19.89 -4.27
N TYR A 27 -13.55 -21.03 -4.40
CA TYR A 27 -12.17 -21.18 -3.90
C TYR A 27 -11.18 -20.23 -4.59
N LEU A 28 -11.36 -19.97 -5.89
CA LEU A 28 -10.48 -19.09 -6.66
C LEU A 28 -10.80 -17.62 -6.33
N VAL A 29 -12.08 -17.28 -6.18
CA VAL A 29 -12.50 -15.95 -5.69
C VAL A 29 -11.92 -15.67 -4.32
N LEU A 30 -12.04 -16.60 -3.36
CA LEU A 30 -11.48 -16.44 -2.02
C LEU A 30 -9.95 -16.31 -2.04
N HIS A 31 -9.28 -17.09 -2.88
CA HIS A 31 -7.82 -16.99 -3.05
C HIS A 31 -7.41 -15.62 -3.60
N VAL A 32 -7.99 -15.20 -4.74
CA VAL A 32 -7.70 -13.90 -5.36
C VAL A 32 -8.05 -12.75 -4.43
N ALA A 33 -9.22 -12.78 -3.78
CA ALA A 33 -9.63 -11.77 -2.83
C ALA A 33 -8.66 -11.69 -1.63
N SER A 34 -8.16 -12.83 -1.14
CA SER A 34 -7.12 -12.85 -0.11
C SER A 34 -5.84 -12.19 -0.59
N GLU A 35 -5.35 -12.52 -1.79
CA GLU A 35 -4.14 -11.90 -2.34
C GLU A 35 -4.29 -10.39 -2.57
N VAL A 36 -5.45 -9.94 -3.06
CA VAL A 36 -5.76 -8.51 -3.21
C VAL A 36 -5.81 -7.80 -1.85
N ALA A 37 -6.48 -8.39 -0.86
CA ALA A 37 -6.57 -7.83 0.49
C ALA A 37 -5.19 -7.72 1.17
N LYS A 38 -4.31 -8.70 0.94
CA LYS A 38 -2.91 -8.62 1.39
C LYS A 38 -2.21 -7.42 0.75
N GLY A 39 -2.38 -7.22 -0.55
CA GLY A 39 -1.75 -6.13 -1.31
C GLY A 39 -2.10 -4.71 -0.81
N LEU A 40 -3.33 -4.50 -0.36
CA LEU A 40 -3.84 -3.16 0.03
C LEU A 40 -2.95 -2.46 1.09
N HIS A 41 -2.51 -3.18 2.11
CA HIS A 41 -1.65 -2.66 3.16
C HIS A 41 -0.25 -2.30 2.65
N THR A 42 0.27 -3.06 1.68
CA THR A 42 1.58 -2.82 1.09
C THR A 42 1.56 -1.54 0.25
N CYS A 43 0.50 -1.32 -0.53
CA CYS A 43 0.29 -0.08 -1.27
C CYS A 43 0.24 1.12 -0.33
N PHE A 44 -0.47 1.01 0.79
CA PHE A 44 -0.53 2.08 1.78
C PHE A 44 0.85 2.46 2.36
N GLY A 45 1.68 1.48 2.72
CA GLY A 45 3.05 1.74 3.17
C GLY A 45 3.91 2.44 2.11
N VAL A 46 3.75 2.06 0.83
CA VAL A 46 4.46 2.70 -0.29
C VAL A 46 4.01 4.14 -0.48
N LEU A 47 2.69 4.38 -0.43
CA LEU A 47 2.11 5.73 -0.53
C LEU A 47 2.57 6.63 0.62
N LEU A 48 2.58 6.12 1.87
CA LEU A 48 3.11 6.87 3.01
C LEU A 48 4.59 7.23 2.80
N CYS A 49 5.41 6.28 2.36
CA CYS A 49 6.81 6.55 2.05
C CYS A 49 6.98 7.61 0.96
N GLU A 50 6.19 7.54 -0.11
CA GLU A 50 6.22 8.53 -1.19
C GLU A 50 5.84 9.91 -0.70
N MET A 51 4.76 10.03 0.07
CA MET A 51 4.33 11.30 0.68
C MET A 51 5.37 11.88 1.63
N LEU A 52 6.10 11.03 2.38
CA LEU A 52 7.15 11.43 3.33
C LEU A 52 8.51 11.70 2.67
N ALA A 53 8.83 11.02 1.58
CA ALA A 53 10.08 11.23 0.85
C ALA A 53 9.97 12.38 -0.16
N GLY A 54 8.76 12.66 -0.66
CA GLY A 54 8.55 13.56 -1.80
C GLY A 54 9.19 13.02 -3.09
N ALA A 55 9.34 11.70 -3.20
CA ALA A 55 10.05 11.05 -4.28
C ALA A 55 9.34 9.76 -4.70
N VAL A 56 9.33 9.51 -6.01
CA VAL A 56 8.67 8.34 -6.60
C VAL A 56 9.38 7.05 -6.14
N PRO A 57 8.65 6.08 -5.58
CA PRO A 57 9.18 4.76 -5.25
C PRO A 57 9.83 4.08 -6.45
N TRP A 58 11.04 3.52 -6.25
CA TRP A 58 11.80 2.81 -7.30
C TRP A 58 11.91 3.58 -8.62
N ALA A 59 12.14 4.90 -8.55
CA ALA A 59 12.33 5.75 -9.72
C ALA A 59 13.33 5.14 -10.72
N GLY A 60 12.93 5.08 -11.99
CA GLY A 60 13.73 4.48 -13.07
C GLY A 60 13.56 2.97 -13.28
N MET A 61 12.76 2.28 -12.45
CA MET A 61 12.42 0.87 -12.68
C MET A 61 11.08 0.69 -13.38
N GLY A 62 11.00 -0.29 -14.28
CA GLY A 62 9.74 -0.73 -14.89
C GLY A 62 8.88 -1.57 -13.92
N PRO A 63 7.58 -1.75 -14.20
CA PRO A 63 6.64 -2.44 -13.31
C PRO A 63 7.00 -3.91 -13.06
N VAL A 64 7.53 -4.63 -14.06
CA VAL A 64 7.93 -6.04 -13.92
C VAL A 64 9.12 -6.21 -12.95
N PRO A 65 10.25 -5.47 -13.11
CA PRO A 65 11.32 -5.46 -12.12
C PRO A 65 10.86 -5.13 -10.69
N ILE A 66 9.97 -4.14 -10.53
CA ILE A 66 9.41 -3.77 -9.23
C ILE A 66 8.62 -4.94 -8.64
N ALA A 67 7.74 -5.57 -9.43
CA ALA A 67 6.98 -6.72 -8.97
C ALA A 67 7.89 -7.85 -8.49
N VAL A 68 8.93 -8.21 -9.25
CA VAL A 68 9.92 -9.22 -8.85
C VAL A 68 10.65 -8.81 -7.56
N GLN A 69 11.06 -7.55 -7.44
CA GLN A 69 11.77 -7.07 -6.26
C GLN A 69 10.89 -7.14 -5.00
N VAL A 70 9.64 -6.67 -5.09
CA VAL A 70 8.72 -6.61 -3.94
C VAL A 70 8.21 -8.00 -3.55
N THR A 71 7.84 -8.83 -4.53
CA THR A 71 7.19 -10.14 -4.30
C THR A 71 8.20 -11.27 -4.09
N MET A 72 9.23 -11.37 -4.92
CA MET A 72 10.16 -12.50 -4.89
C MET A 72 11.41 -12.21 -4.06
N ARG A 73 11.95 -10.99 -4.15
CA ARG A 73 13.19 -10.62 -3.43
C ARG A 73 12.93 -10.00 -2.06
N ASN A 74 11.66 -9.77 -1.72
CA ASN A 74 11.26 -9.05 -0.52
C ASN A 74 12.00 -7.71 -0.34
N GLY A 75 12.40 -7.08 -1.46
CA GLY A 75 13.00 -5.77 -1.49
C GLY A 75 11.95 -4.74 -1.08
N ARG A 76 12.29 -3.92 -0.09
CA ARG A 76 11.46 -2.81 0.39
C ARG A 76 12.17 -1.50 0.06
N LEU A 77 11.42 -0.41 0.11
CA LEU A 77 12.02 0.92 -0.01
C LEU A 77 12.99 1.15 1.15
N PRO A 78 14.18 1.74 0.90
CA PRO A 78 15.04 2.17 1.98
C PRO A 78 14.30 3.25 2.80
N MET A 79 14.22 3.05 4.11
CA MET A 79 13.57 3.97 5.04
C MET A 79 14.53 4.36 6.18
N PRO A 80 14.64 5.66 6.49
CA PRO A 80 14.34 6.82 5.66
C PRO A 80 15.18 6.88 4.38
N PRO A 81 14.64 7.37 3.26
CA PRO A 81 15.44 7.72 2.09
C PRO A 81 16.13 9.07 2.36
N TRP A 82 17.27 9.05 3.06
CA TRP A 82 18.01 10.25 3.46
C TRP A 82 18.43 11.15 2.29
N GLU A 83 18.56 10.56 1.11
CA GLU A 83 18.93 11.27 -0.13
C GLU A 83 17.73 11.86 -0.88
N ALA A 84 16.51 11.58 -0.43
CA ALA A 84 15.30 12.17 -0.99
C ALA A 84 15.06 13.58 -0.42
N PRO A 85 14.30 14.45 -1.12
CA PRO A 85 13.98 15.80 -0.66
C PRO A 85 13.36 15.84 0.76
N GLY A 86 12.55 14.84 1.10
CA GLY A 86 11.93 14.66 2.41
C GLY A 86 12.73 13.84 3.42
N GLY A 87 14.01 13.56 3.16
CA GLY A 87 14.90 12.73 3.98
C GLY A 87 15.39 13.37 5.29
N CYS A 88 14.60 14.27 5.91
CA CYS A 88 15.00 14.94 7.14
C CYS A 88 14.52 14.18 8.41
N PRO A 89 15.32 14.14 9.50
CA PRO A 89 14.96 13.39 10.71
C PRO A 89 13.63 13.82 11.37
N SER A 90 13.25 15.09 11.26
CA SER A 90 11.98 15.62 11.79
C SER A 90 10.75 15.05 11.09
N ARG A 91 10.89 14.62 9.83
CA ARG A 91 9.81 14.04 9.02
C ARG A 91 9.66 12.54 9.18
N TRP A 92 10.70 11.87 9.69
CA TRP A 92 10.75 10.42 9.88
C TRP A 92 10.87 10.02 11.35
N PRO A 93 9.87 10.33 12.19
CA PRO A 93 9.90 9.90 13.58
C PRO A 93 9.87 8.36 13.66
N ALA A 94 10.56 7.79 14.66
CA ALA A 94 10.72 6.33 14.79
C ALA A 94 9.38 5.56 14.78
N LYS A 95 8.31 6.14 15.33
CA LYS A 95 6.96 5.54 15.28
C LYS A 95 6.39 5.48 13.85
N MET A 96 6.67 6.47 13.00
CA MET A 96 6.27 6.46 11.60
C MET A 96 7.00 5.38 10.82
N ILE A 97 8.33 5.27 11.00
CA ILE A 97 9.13 4.20 10.36
C ILE A 97 8.59 2.83 10.74
N ARG A 98 8.31 2.60 12.04
CA ARG A 98 7.75 1.33 12.52
C ARG A 98 6.35 1.04 11.96
N LEU A 99 5.52 2.06 11.81
CA LEU A 99 4.19 1.90 11.20
C LEU A 99 4.32 1.44 9.75
N ILE A 100 5.17 2.10 8.97
CA ILE A 100 5.37 1.74 7.56
C ILE A 100 5.97 0.33 7.43
N ASP A 101 6.94 -0.01 8.27
CA ASP A 101 7.53 -1.36 8.30
C ASP A 101 6.48 -2.43 8.63
N SER A 102 5.58 -2.17 9.58
CA SER A 102 4.50 -3.10 9.93
C SER A 102 3.49 -3.32 8.80
N CYS A 103 3.23 -2.31 7.96
CA CYS A 103 2.40 -2.44 6.76
C CYS A 103 3.01 -3.40 5.71
N TRP A 104 4.31 -3.67 5.82
CA TRP A 104 5.10 -4.51 4.92
C TRP A 104 5.53 -5.86 5.49
N ASP A 105 4.97 -6.27 6.64
CA ASP A 105 5.27 -7.56 7.25
C ASP A 105 5.07 -8.69 6.22
N ARG A 106 6.03 -9.63 6.22
CA ARG A 106 5.99 -10.82 5.38
C ARG A 106 4.76 -11.67 5.67
N ASP A 107 4.34 -11.77 6.93
CA ASP A 107 3.10 -12.43 7.32
C ASP A 107 1.95 -11.43 7.19
N PRO A 108 1.00 -11.66 6.26
CA PRO A 108 -0.10 -10.72 6.07
C PRO A 108 -1.03 -10.61 7.28
N ARG A 109 -1.03 -11.61 8.18
CA ARG A 109 -1.83 -11.58 9.42
C ARG A 109 -1.23 -10.67 10.49
N ARG A 110 0.06 -10.33 10.38
CA ARG A 110 0.75 -9.40 11.28
C ARG A 110 0.70 -7.95 10.80
N ARG A 111 0.18 -7.72 9.59
CA ARG A 111 -0.03 -6.37 9.08
C ARG A 111 -1.13 -5.71 9.91
N PRO A 112 -0.96 -4.43 10.27
CA PRO A 112 -1.94 -3.72 11.07
C PRO A 112 -3.25 -3.59 10.30
N ALA A 113 -4.36 -3.78 10.99
CA ALA A 113 -5.68 -3.47 10.44
C ALA A 113 -5.79 -1.95 10.17
N ALA A 114 -6.66 -1.55 9.24
CA ALA A 114 -6.87 -0.14 8.90
C ALA A 114 -7.16 0.73 10.14
N GLU A 115 -7.94 0.22 11.09
CA GLU A 115 -8.23 0.93 12.34
C GLU A 115 -6.97 1.12 13.21
N GLU A 116 -6.09 0.12 13.28
CA GLU A 116 -4.83 0.21 14.02
C GLU A 116 -3.87 1.23 13.40
N VAL A 117 -3.83 1.28 12.06
CA VAL A 117 -3.09 2.29 11.31
C VAL A 117 -3.59 3.70 11.66
N VAL A 118 -4.90 3.93 11.64
CA VAL A 118 -5.49 5.24 11.97
C VAL A 118 -5.17 5.65 13.41
N LYS A 119 -5.26 4.71 14.37
CA LYS A 119 -4.89 4.94 15.77
C LYS A 119 -3.41 5.29 15.91
N ALA A 120 -2.53 4.57 15.22
CA ALA A 120 -1.09 4.83 15.23
C ALA A 120 -0.77 6.21 14.65
N LEU A 121 -1.40 6.60 13.54
CA LEU A 121 -1.24 7.93 12.94
C LEU A 121 -1.71 9.05 13.87
N HIS A 122 -2.85 8.88 14.55
CA HIS A 122 -3.30 9.84 15.56
C HIS A 122 -2.29 9.99 16.69
N LEU A 123 -1.75 8.89 17.21
CA LEU A 123 -0.74 8.94 18.26
C LEU A 123 0.56 9.62 17.80
N ILE A 124 0.98 9.40 16.56
CA ILE A 124 2.13 10.08 15.95
C ILE A 124 1.84 11.58 15.84
N LYS A 125 0.67 11.96 15.32
CA LYS A 125 0.23 13.35 15.20
C LYS A 125 0.26 14.07 16.55
N THR A 126 -0.42 13.51 17.55
CA THR A 126 -0.45 14.09 18.91
C THR A 126 0.96 14.24 19.48
N ARG A 127 1.82 13.24 19.29
CA ARG A 127 3.21 13.33 19.78
C ARG A 127 3.98 14.47 19.09
N MET A 128 3.85 14.61 17.77
CA MET A 128 4.51 15.68 17.02
C MET A 128 3.98 17.07 17.38
N GLN A 129 2.70 17.19 17.75
CA GLN A 129 2.14 18.43 18.29
C GLN A 129 2.73 18.78 19.67
N MET A 130 2.88 17.78 20.55
CA MET A 130 3.54 17.97 21.85
C MET A 130 5.01 18.37 21.72
N ASP A 131 5.71 17.80 20.73
CA ASP A 131 7.11 18.13 20.43
C ASP A 131 7.25 19.47 19.65
N GLY A 132 6.14 20.19 19.39
CA GLY A 132 6.13 21.50 18.73
C GLY A 132 6.43 21.46 17.23
N ILE A 133 6.41 20.28 16.60
CA ILE A 133 6.74 20.07 15.18
C ILE A 133 5.53 20.34 14.29
N LEU A 134 4.31 20.06 14.77
CA LEU A 134 3.06 20.24 14.04
C LEU A 134 2.15 21.25 14.77
N PRO A 135 1.43 22.15 14.06
CA PRO A 135 0.45 23.04 14.67
C PRO A 135 -0.70 22.28 15.38
N PRO A 136 -1.33 22.92 16.39
CA PRO A 136 -2.39 22.30 17.20
C PRO A 136 -3.67 21.99 16.41
N ASP A 137 -3.97 22.78 15.37
CA ASP A 137 -5.11 22.55 14.49
C ASP A 137 -4.71 21.78 13.22
N GLY A 138 -5.55 20.82 12.83
CA GLY A 138 -5.37 20.04 11.62
C GLY A 138 -5.42 20.89 10.36
N ILE A 139 -4.89 20.34 9.26
CA ILE A 139 -4.84 20.92 7.90
C ILE A 139 -5.98 21.92 7.69
N PRO A 140 -5.69 23.22 7.45
CA PRO A 140 -6.74 24.20 7.20
C PRO A 140 -7.66 23.70 6.09
N GLU A 141 -8.99 23.83 6.21
CA GLU A 141 -9.96 23.43 5.17
C GLU A 141 -9.64 24.03 3.79
N ALA A 142 -8.84 25.09 3.73
CA ALA A 142 -8.34 25.69 2.49
C ALA A 142 -7.28 24.86 1.75
N GLU A 143 -6.71 23.82 2.36
CA GLU A 143 -5.69 22.93 1.78
C GLU A 143 -6.18 21.47 1.56
N LEU A 144 -7.49 21.23 1.68
CA LEU A 144 -8.18 19.97 1.36
C LEU A 144 -9.01 20.10 0.07
#